data_AF-A0A495Q076-F1
#
_entry.id   AF-A0A495Q076-F1
#
_cell.length_a   1.000
_cell.length_b   1.000
_cell.length_c   1.000
_cell.angle_alpha   90.00
_cell.angle_beta   90.00
_cell.angle_gamma   90.00
#
_symmetry.space_group_name_H-M   'P 1'
#
loop_
_entity.id
_entity.type
_entity.pdbx_description
1 polymer ?
#
loop_
_entity_poly.entity_id
_entity_poly.type
_entity_poly.pdbx_seq_one_letter_code
_entity_poly.pdbx_strand_id
1 'polypeptide(L)'
;MKIIDNELDSEKEKFYQLMKESNNTRLKKWYKLNDLVGLKNISYKSLKNMVKPIYDKHSKTGLIYKRKGRYFISYKILDEFSLKQPRKCSELNWYSNNWEANISYTTKDKYDLNYHEEIIKQIKSATLTVKYLVAIEADKSGRLHVHMLADCAPELIKTTLTNLLKHYLEEDFNLYCEPVQLKGASVDYLIKNPQKLIT
;
A
#
# COMPACT_ATOMS: atom_id res chain seq x y z
N MET A 1 -29.31 -1.13 -36.57
CA MET A 1 -29.14 -1.39 -35.13
C MET A 1 -28.02 -2.42 -34.84
N LYS A 2 -26.95 -2.49 -35.65
CA LYS A 2 -25.79 -3.42 -35.46
C LYS A 2 -24.42 -2.71 -35.43
N ILE A 3 -24.39 -1.40 -35.69
CA ILE A 3 -23.15 -0.63 -35.83
C ILE A 3 -22.67 -0.11 -34.45
N ILE A 4 -23.63 0.26 -33.59
CA ILE A 4 -23.36 0.84 -32.25
C ILE A 4 -22.73 -0.20 -31.31
N ASP A 5 -23.14 -1.47 -31.39
CA ASP A 5 -22.62 -2.53 -30.52
C ASP A 5 -21.15 -2.88 -30.83
N ASN A 6 -20.73 -2.78 -32.10
CA ASN A 6 -19.35 -3.08 -32.52
C ASN A 6 -18.35 -2.00 -32.13
N GLU A 7 -18.75 -0.73 -32.10
CA GLU A 7 -17.89 0.36 -31.64
C GLU A 7 -17.68 0.31 -30.13
N LEU A 8 -18.73 -0.01 -29.37
CA LEU A 8 -18.65 -0.13 -27.91
C LEU A 8 -17.75 -1.30 -27.45
N ASP A 9 -17.74 -2.41 -28.19
CA ASP A 9 -16.88 -3.56 -27.88
C ASP A 9 -15.42 -3.33 -28.29
N SER A 10 -15.17 -2.59 -29.39
CA SER A 10 -13.84 -2.14 -29.80
C SER A 10 -13.21 -1.16 -28.80
N GLU A 11 -13.99 -0.23 -28.24
CA GLU A 11 -13.53 0.69 -27.20
C GLU A 11 -13.23 -0.03 -25.88
N LYS A 12 -14.05 -1.02 -25.50
CA LYS A 12 -13.77 -1.87 -24.34
C LYS A 12 -12.50 -2.69 -24.52
N GLU A 13 -12.26 -3.27 -25.69
CA GLU A 13 -11.03 -4.02 -25.97
C GLU A 13 -9.80 -3.12 -25.90
N LYS A 14 -9.86 -1.92 -26.49
CA LYS A 14 -8.79 -0.91 -26.35
C LYS A 14 -8.56 -0.51 -24.90
N PHE A 15 -9.64 -0.31 -24.13
CA PHE A 15 -9.54 -0.03 -22.69
C PHE A 15 -8.88 -1.18 -21.93
N TYR A 16 -9.26 -2.43 -22.18
CA TYR A 16 -8.64 -3.61 -21.57
C TYR A 16 -7.18 -3.75 -21.97
N GLN A 17 -6.83 -3.42 -23.22
CA GLN A 17 -5.47 -3.47 -23.72
C GLN A 17 -4.58 -2.39 -23.09
N LEU A 18 -5.07 -1.15 -23.01
CA LEU A 18 -4.40 -0.05 -22.28
C LEU A 18 -4.25 -0.36 -20.79
N MET A 19 -5.26 -0.96 -20.17
CA MET A 19 -5.18 -1.42 -18.78
C MET A 19 -4.15 -2.54 -18.61
N LYS A 20 -4.05 -3.46 -19.57
CA LYS A 20 -3.08 -4.56 -19.58
C LYS A 20 -1.66 -4.05 -19.78
N GLU A 21 -1.46 -3.06 -20.64
CA GLU A 21 -0.18 -2.38 -20.90
C GLU A 21 0.27 -1.54 -19.70
N SER A 22 -0.63 -0.76 -19.12
CA SER A 22 -0.40 -0.01 -17.87
C SER A 22 -0.11 -0.93 -16.68
N ASN A 23 -0.78 -2.08 -16.62
CA ASN A 23 -0.46 -3.12 -15.63
C ASN A 23 0.83 -3.86 -15.93
N ASN A 24 1.31 -3.87 -17.18
CA ASN A 24 2.57 -4.49 -17.55
C ASN A 24 3.78 -3.64 -17.15
N THR A 25 3.63 -2.32 -17.11
CA THR A 25 4.69 -1.36 -16.71
C THR A 25 4.74 -1.12 -15.20
N ARG A 26 3.64 -1.35 -14.46
CA ARG A 26 3.62 -1.32 -12.99
C ARG A 26 4.17 -2.63 -12.41
N LEU A 27 5.00 -2.50 -11.36
CA LEU A 27 5.60 -3.57 -10.52
C LEU A 27 4.91 -4.94 -10.68
N LYS A 28 5.43 -5.82 -11.55
CA LYS A 28 4.98 -7.22 -11.66
C LYS A 28 5.56 -8.06 -10.52
N LYS A 29 5.18 -7.72 -9.28
CA LYS A 29 5.59 -8.49 -8.10
C LYS A 29 4.61 -9.66 -7.94
N TRP A 30 5.15 -10.86 -8.07
CA TRP A 30 4.43 -12.12 -7.95
C TRP A 30 4.93 -12.88 -6.73
N TYR A 31 4.00 -13.41 -5.96
CA TYR A 31 4.28 -14.15 -4.74
C TYR A 31 3.83 -15.60 -4.89
N LYS A 32 4.60 -16.52 -4.32
CA LYS A 32 4.21 -17.91 -4.09
C LYS A 32 3.61 -18.01 -2.69
N LEU A 33 2.82 -19.07 -2.45
CA LEU A 33 2.25 -19.32 -1.12
C LEU A 33 3.29 -19.36 0.01
N ASN A 34 4.51 -19.85 -0.25
CA ASN A 34 5.59 -19.83 0.74
C ASN A 34 6.02 -18.40 1.10
N ASP A 35 6.04 -17.48 0.12
CA ASP A 35 6.39 -16.09 0.35
C ASP A 35 5.33 -15.42 1.26
N LEU A 36 4.04 -15.76 1.05
CA LEU A 36 2.94 -15.30 1.90
C LEU A 36 3.03 -15.80 3.36
N VAL A 37 3.69 -16.93 3.63
CA VAL A 37 3.86 -17.42 5.01
C VAL A 37 4.63 -16.40 5.84
N GLY A 38 5.77 -15.94 5.32
CA GLY A 38 6.58 -14.91 5.96
C GLY A 38 5.88 -13.55 5.92
N LEU A 39 5.35 -13.17 4.75
CA LEU A 39 4.75 -11.85 4.57
C LEU A 39 3.50 -11.62 5.40
N LYS A 40 2.64 -12.61 5.62
CA LYS A 40 1.36 -12.41 6.33
C LYS A 40 1.33 -13.07 7.71
N ASN A 41 2.38 -13.80 8.09
CA ASN A 41 2.41 -14.63 9.30
C ASN A 41 1.24 -15.65 9.35
N ILE A 42 0.88 -16.21 8.18
CA ILE A 42 -0.20 -17.21 8.04
C ILE A 42 0.44 -18.57 7.76
N SER A 43 -0.03 -19.64 8.42
CA SER A 43 0.50 -20.98 8.11
C SER A 43 0.21 -21.38 6.67
N TYR A 44 1.15 -22.12 6.08
CA TYR A 44 0.99 -22.66 4.73
C TYR A 44 -0.29 -23.49 4.55
N LYS A 45 -0.72 -24.22 5.59
CA LYS A 45 -1.97 -24.99 5.60
C LYS A 45 -3.20 -24.08 5.43
N SER A 46 -3.26 -22.97 6.18
CA SER A 46 -4.34 -21.99 6.06
C SER A 46 -4.33 -21.31 4.68
N LEU A 47 -3.15 -20.95 4.18
CA LEU A 47 -3.00 -20.34 2.85
C LEU A 47 -3.48 -21.27 1.72
N LYS A 48 -3.25 -22.59 1.82
CA LYS A 48 -3.80 -23.58 0.88
C LYS A 48 -5.33 -23.61 0.86
N ASN A 49 -5.97 -23.39 2.01
CA ASN A 49 -7.43 -23.33 2.08
C ASN A 49 -7.97 -22.02 1.51
N MET A 50 -7.26 -20.90 1.73
CA MET A 50 -7.64 -19.57 1.23
C MET A 50 -7.41 -19.41 -0.28
N VAL A 51 -6.34 -19.98 -0.82
CA VAL A 51 -5.96 -19.77 -2.22
C VAL A 51 -6.98 -20.32 -3.20
N LYS A 52 -7.73 -21.37 -2.83
CA LYS A 52 -8.71 -22.01 -3.72
C LYS A 52 -9.85 -21.05 -4.10
N PRO A 53 -10.64 -20.49 -3.16
CA PRO A 53 -11.69 -19.54 -3.51
C PRO A 53 -11.14 -18.25 -4.16
N ILE A 54 -9.96 -17.78 -3.73
CA ILE A 54 -9.31 -16.59 -4.33
C ILE A 54 -8.90 -16.87 -5.79
N TYR A 55 -8.39 -18.07 -6.07
CA TYR A 55 -8.05 -18.50 -7.42
C TYR A 55 -9.28 -18.54 -8.33
N ASP A 56 -10.38 -19.11 -7.84
CA ASP A 56 -11.61 -19.21 -8.62
C ASP A 56 -12.17 -17.80 -8.96
N LYS A 57 -12.04 -16.85 -8.02
CA LYS A 57 -12.43 -15.44 -8.21
C LYS A 57 -11.55 -14.69 -9.20
N HIS A 58 -10.23 -14.89 -9.17
CA HIS A 58 -9.25 -14.02 -9.86
C HIS A 58 -8.49 -14.67 -11.03
N SER A 59 -8.70 -15.95 -11.29
CA SER A 59 -8.03 -16.65 -12.40
C SER A 59 -8.35 -16.01 -13.76
N LYS A 60 -9.60 -15.58 -13.97
CA LYS A 60 -10.04 -14.92 -15.21
C LYS A 60 -9.44 -13.52 -15.40
N THR A 61 -9.19 -12.79 -14.32
CA THR A 61 -8.57 -11.46 -14.37
C THR A 61 -7.05 -11.53 -14.50
N GLY A 62 -6.47 -12.73 -14.39
CA GLY A 62 -5.03 -12.94 -14.47
C GLY A 62 -4.27 -12.40 -13.25
N LEU A 63 -4.95 -12.11 -12.13
CA LEU A 63 -4.29 -11.66 -10.90
C LEU A 63 -3.70 -12.83 -10.09
N ILE A 64 -4.05 -14.06 -10.46
CA ILE A 64 -3.47 -15.29 -9.92
C ILE A 64 -3.44 -16.35 -11.02
N TYR A 65 -2.35 -17.11 -11.09
CA TYR A 65 -2.25 -18.25 -12.01
C TYR A 65 -1.56 -19.44 -11.36
N LYS A 66 -1.73 -20.62 -11.97
CA LYS A 66 -1.10 -21.86 -11.52
C LYS A 66 -0.12 -22.37 -12.58
N ARG A 67 1.13 -22.60 -12.20
CA ARG A 67 2.16 -23.18 -13.09
C ARG A 67 2.94 -24.25 -12.34
N LYS A 68 3.05 -25.45 -12.94
CA LYS A 68 3.71 -26.63 -12.34
C LYS A 68 3.19 -26.93 -10.91
N GLY A 69 1.86 -26.88 -10.73
CA GLY A 69 1.22 -27.16 -9.44
C GLY A 69 1.35 -26.03 -8.39
N ARG A 70 2.04 -24.93 -8.69
CA ARG A 70 2.28 -23.83 -7.75
C ARG A 70 1.45 -22.60 -8.15
N TYR A 71 0.91 -21.92 -7.15
CA TYR A 71 0.20 -20.65 -7.33
C TYR A 71 1.18 -19.47 -7.36
N PHE A 72 0.90 -18.55 -8.27
CA PHE A 72 1.60 -17.28 -8.42
C PHE A 72 0.55 -16.17 -8.27
N ILE A 73 0.72 -15.34 -7.26
CA ILE A 73 -0.26 -14.40 -6.73
C ILE A 73 0.25 -13.00 -6.96
N SER A 74 -0.55 -12.16 -7.62
CA SER A 74 -0.22 -10.75 -7.81
C SER A 74 -0.28 -10.01 -6.48
N TYR A 75 0.64 -9.06 -6.29
CA TYR A 75 0.64 -8.17 -5.12
C TYR A 75 -0.72 -7.46 -4.88
N LYS A 76 -1.48 -7.24 -5.96
CA LYS A 76 -2.78 -6.54 -5.94
C LYS A 76 -3.89 -7.26 -5.16
N ILE A 77 -3.75 -8.57 -4.97
CA ILE A 77 -4.76 -9.39 -4.27
C ILE A 77 -4.25 -9.93 -2.94
N LEU A 78 -3.12 -9.42 -2.44
CA LEU A 78 -2.56 -9.87 -1.16
C LEU A 78 -3.49 -9.63 0.03
N ASP A 79 -4.37 -8.64 -0.05
CA ASP A 79 -5.27 -8.29 1.06
C ASP A 79 -6.40 -9.31 1.23
N GLU A 80 -6.72 -10.06 0.17
CA GLU A 80 -7.65 -11.19 0.24
C GLU A 80 -7.07 -12.37 1.04
N PHE A 81 -5.75 -12.41 1.22
CA PHE A 81 -5.08 -13.40 2.07
C PHE A 81 -4.95 -12.87 3.50
N SER A 82 -6.09 -12.79 4.19
CA SER A 82 -6.17 -12.36 5.59
C SER A 82 -6.92 -13.39 6.45
N LEU A 83 -6.47 -13.55 7.70
CA LEU A 83 -7.19 -14.36 8.69
C LEU A 83 -8.35 -13.54 9.26
N LYS A 84 -9.50 -14.18 9.49
CA LYS A 84 -10.63 -13.55 10.20
C LYS A 84 -10.23 -13.02 11.58
N GLN A 85 -9.33 -13.75 12.24
CA GLN A 85 -8.69 -13.31 13.49
C GLN A 85 -7.18 -13.34 13.29
N PRO A 86 -6.50 -12.18 13.34
CA PRO A 86 -5.05 -12.12 13.31
C PRO A 86 -4.44 -12.91 14.47
N ARG A 87 -3.26 -13.49 14.26
CA ARG A 87 -2.53 -14.19 15.34
C ARG A 87 -1.97 -13.18 16.32
N LYS A 88 -1.81 -13.53 17.60
CA LYS A 88 -1.28 -12.63 18.65
C LYS A 88 0.06 -11.94 18.30
N CYS A 89 0.90 -12.54 17.45
CA CYS A 89 2.16 -11.94 16.98
C CYS A 89 2.06 -11.25 15.60
N SER A 90 0.87 -10.98 15.08
CA SER A 90 0.69 -10.30 13.78
C SER A 90 1.00 -8.81 13.85
N GLU A 91 0.99 -8.21 15.05
CA GLU A 91 1.29 -6.80 15.26
C GLU A 91 2.73 -6.41 14.86
N LEU A 92 3.64 -7.40 14.83
CA LEU A 92 5.03 -7.24 14.39
C LEU A 92 5.18 -7.31 12.86
N ASN A 93 4.10 -7.59 12.13
CA ASN A 93 4.14 -7.76 10.69
C ASN A 93 3.34 -6.65 9.98
N TRP A 94 4.05 -5.80 9.25
CA TRP A 94 3.48 -4.68 8.52
C TRP A 94 2.36 -5.08 7.56
N TYR A 95 2.42 -6.24 6.89
CA TYR A 95 1.36 -6.64 5.96
C TYR A 95 0.09 -7.17 6.64
N SER A 96 0.15 -7.39 7.95
CA SER A 96 -0.95 -7.92 8.77
C SER A 96 -1.54 -6.88 9.72
N ASN A 97 -0.90 -5.72 9.87
CA ASN A 97 -1.47 -4.57 10.57
C ASN A 97 -2.70 -4.03 9.83
N ASN A 98 -3.64 -3.48 10.60
CA ASN A 98 -4.85 -2.89 10.04
C ASN A 98 -4.61 -1.43 9.65
N TRP A 99 -3.76 -1.20 8.65
CA TRP A 99 -3.56 0.14 8.11
C TRP A 99 -4.86 0.67 7.52
N GLU A 100 -5.30 1.82 8.00
CA GLU A 100 -6.55 2.48 7.63
C GLU A 100 -6.31 3.78 6.88
N ALA A 101 -5.25 4.52 7.22
CA ALA A 101 -4.88 5.76 6.52
C ALA A 101 -3.54 5.66 5.79
N ASN A 102 -3.52 6.19 4.57
CA ASN A 102 -2.34 6.46 3.77
C ASN A 102 -2.10 7.97 3.80
N ILE A 103 -0.97 8.36 4.37
CA ILE A 103 -0.61 9.74 4.60
C ILE A 103 0.64 10.03 3.78
N SER A 104 0.67 11.16 3.10
CA SER A 104 1.91 11.66 2.53
C SER A 104 1.98 13.17 2.67
N TYR A 105 3.15 13.69 3.02
CA TYR A 105 3.39 15.13 2.93
C TYR A 105 4.67 15.44 2.18
N THR A 106 4.63 16.54 1.46
CA THR A 106 5.75 17.08 0.68
C THR A 106 5.97 18.53 1.08
N THR A 107 7.22 18.94 1.24
CA THR A 107 7.58 20.35 1.45
C THR A 107 7.82 21.05 0.11
N LYS A 108 7.66 22.38 0.03
CA LYS A 108 8.06 23.09 -1.20
C LYS A 108 9.55 23.42 -1.17
N ASP A 109 10.10 23.65 0.02
CA ASP A 109 11.53 23.82 0.27
C ASP A 109 12.27 22.51 0.55
N LYS A 110 13.61 22.58 0.52
CA LYS A 110 14.52 21.45 0.73
C LYS A 110 14.93 21.37 2.21
N TYR A 111 14.05 20.81 3.02
CA TYR A 111 14.39 20.43 4.40
C TYR A 111 15.22 19.15 4.40
N ASP A 112 16.12 19.05 5.39
CA ASP A 112 16.99 17.88 5.52
C ASP A 112 16.28 16.69 6.19
N LEU A 113 16.95 15.55 6.16
CA LEU A 113 16.42 14.30 6.72
C LEU A 113 16.14 14.42 8.22
N ASN A 114 17.02 15.10 8.97
CA ASN A 114 16.90 15.23 10.43
C ASN A 114 15.67 16.05 10.81
N TYR A 115 15.35 17.07 10.01
CA TYR A 115 14.18 17.90 10.21
C TYR A 115 12.89 17.09 10.04
N HIS A 116 12.80 16.27 8.99
CA HIS A 116 11.67 15.37 8.80
C HIS A 116 11.55 14.33 9.92
N GLU A 117 12.68 13.79 10.41
CA GLU A 117 12.69 12.85 11.53
C GLU A 117 12.14 13.48 12.83
N GLU A 118 12.50 14.72 13.12
CA GLU A 118 11.98 15.42 14.30
C GLU A 118 10.47 15.65 14.15
N ILE A 119 9.98 16.08 12.98
CA ILE A 119 8.53 16.21 12.75
C ILE A 119 7.81 14.87 12.96
N ILE A 120 8.36 13.76 12.45
CA ILE A 120 7.79 12.42 12.62
C ILE A 120 7.75 12.02 14.10
N LYS A 121 8.80 12.32 14.87
CA LYS A 121 8.83 12.08 16.32
C LYS A 121 7.72 12.85 17.02
N GLN A 122 7.52 14.11 16.66
CA GLN A 122 6.47 14.96 17.24
C GLN A 122 5.07 14.45 16.89
N ILE A 123 4.86 13.97 15.66
CA ILE A 123 3.62 13.28 15.25
C ILE A 123 3.36 12.07 16.15
N LYS A 124 4.36 11.17 16.31
CA LYS A 124 4.22 9.98 17.16
C LYS A 124 3.94 10.35 18.61
N SER A 125 4.58 11.37 19.15
CA SER A 125 4.34 11.87 20.51
C SER A 125 2.93 12.45 20.69
N ALA A 126 2.38 13.10 19.68
CA ALA A 126 1.02 13.64 19.72
C ALA A 126 -0.07 12.57 19.52
N THR A 127 0.29 11.37 19.07
CA THR A 127 -0.64 10.31 18.67
C THR A 127 -0.20 8.94 19.22
N LEU A 128 0.02 8.88 20.54
CA LEU A 128 0.60 7.71 21.22
C LEU A 128 -0.17 6.39 21.01
N THR A 129 -1.47 6.46 20.69
CA THR A 129 -2.30 5.28 20.45
C THR A 129 -2.29 4.81 19.00
N VAL A 130 -1.66 5.56 18.10
CA VAL A 130 -1.61 5.27 16.66
C VAL A 130 -0.28 4.62 16.32
N LYS A 131 -0.32 3.48 15.64
CA LYS A 131 0.87 2.83 15.08
C LYS A 131 1.14 3.41 13.70
N TYR A 132 2.43 3.54 13.38
CA TYR A 132 2.86 4.04 12.08
C TYR A 132 3.84 3.10 11.38
N LEU A 133 3.84 3.15 10.05
CA LEU A 133 4.97 2.74 9.22
C LEU A 133 5.34 3.93 8.36
N VAL A 134 6.56 4.44 8.46
CA VAL A 134 6.96 5.69 7.82
C VAL A 134 8.18 5.48 6.92
N ALA A 135 8.12 6.03 5.72
CA ALA A 135 9.23 6.09 4.77
C ALA A 135 9.52 7.54 4.39
N ILE A 136 10.78 7.94 4.47
CA ILE A 136 11.28 9.19 3.89
C ILE A 136 11.97 8.83 2.58
N GLU A 137 11.62 9.55 1.51
CA GLU A 137 12.10 9.32 0.16
C GLU A 137 12.50 10.65 -0.47
N ALA A 138 13.44 10.64 -1.41
CA ALA A 138 13.74 11.81 -2.23
C ALA A 138 13.07 11.71 -3.60
N ASP A 139 12.53 12.83 -4.07
CA ASP A 139 12.11 12.98 -5.45
C ASP A 139 13.31 13.14 -6.40
N LYS A 140 13.04 13.24 -7.70
CA LYS A 140 14.08 13.45 -8.73
C LYS A 140 14.81 14.79 -8.59
N SER A 141 14.23 15.75 -7.87
CA SER A 141 14.76 17.09 -7.60
C SER A 141 15.63 17.14 -6.33
N GLY A 142 15.71 16.02 -5.60
CA GLY A 142 16.37 15.88 -4.31
C GLY A 142 15.59 16.47 -3.14
N ARG A 143 14.28 16.75 -3.30
CA ARG A 143 13.40 17.15 -2.20
C ARG A 143 12.93 15.91 -1.46
N LEU A 144 12.86 16.00 -0.14
CA LEU A 144 12.37 14.92 0.69
C LEU A 144 10.85 14.98 0.79
N HIS A 145 10.25 13.79 0.74
CA HIS A 145 8.84 13.59 0.97
C HIS A 145 8.63 12.41 1.92
N VAL A 146 7.59 12.51 2.73
CA VAL A 146 7.30 11.52 3.77
C VAL A 146 6.02 10.79 3.41
N HIS A 147 6.07 9.46 3.44
CA HIS A 147 4.94 8.57 3.30
C HIS A 147 4.72 7.82 4.61
N MET A 148 3.48 7.72 5.07
CA MET A 148 3.13 7.04 6.31
C MET A 148 1.89 6.18 6.12
N LEU A 149 1.87 5.02 6.77
CA LEU A 149 0.64 4.28 7.05
C LEU A 149 0.30 4.44 8.52
N ALA A 150 -0.97 4.65 8.82
CA ALA A 150 -1.50 4.70 10.18
C ALA A 150 -2.62 3.67 10.36
N ASP A 151 -2.72 3.09 11.55
CA ASP A 151 -3.73 2.09 11.91
C ASP A 151 -5.05 2.71 12.43
N CYS A 152 -5.30 3.97 12.09
CA CYS A 152 -6.52 4.69 12.39
C CYS A 152 -7.11 5.35 11.13
N ALA A 153 -8.41 5.63 11.17
CA ALA A 153 -9.11 6.29 10.08
C ALA A 153 -8.55 7.71 9.80
N PRO A 154 -8.50 8.16 8.54
CA PRO A 154 -7.96 9.47 8.14
C PRO A 154 -8.57 10.65 8.90
N GLU A 155 -9.89 10.63 9.11
CA GLU A 155 -10.65 11.68 9.80
C GLU A 155 -10.22 11.89 11.25
N LEU A 156 -9.67 10.87 11.92
CA LEU A 156 -9.24 10.95 13.31
C LEU A 156 -7.88 11.63 13.47
N ILE A 157 -7.07 11.64 12.41
CA ILE A 157 -5.66 12.04 12.47
C ILE A 157 -5.34 13.27 11.64
N LYS A 158 -6.11 13.54 10.58
CA LYS A 158 -5.84 14.60 9.60
C LYS A 158 -5.71 15.99 10.25
N THR A 159 -6.57 16.32 11.21
CA THR A 159 -6.53 17.61 11.91
C THR A 159 -5.24 17.75 12.74
N THR A 160 -4.87 16.73 13.49
CA THR A 160 -3.63 16.71 14.30
C THR A 160 -2.40 16.86 13.42
N LEU A 161 -2.33 16.11 12.31
CA LEU A 161 -1.23 16.22 11.34
C LEU A 161 -1.16 17.62 10.73
N THR A 162 -2.30 18.17 10.31
CA THR A 162 -2.35 19.50 9.70
C THR A 162 -1.83 20.57 10.67
N ASN A 163 -2.23 20.51 11.94
CA ASN A 163 -1.80 21.47 12.94
C ASN A 163 -0.29 21.37 13.25
N LEU A 164 0.23 20.14 13.35
CA LEU A 164 1.67 19.92 13.56
C LEU A 164 2.48 20.38 12.35
N LEU A 165 2.08 20.01 11.14
CA LEU A 165 2.79 20.43 9.94
C LEU A 165 2.75 21.95 9.77
N LYS A 166 1.62 22.60 10.06
CA LYS A 166 1.55 24.08 10.10
C LYS A 166 2.48 24.70 11.14
N HIS A 167 2.72 24.04 12.26
CA HIS A 167 3.64 24.55 13.27
C HIS A 167 5.10 24.48 12.82
N TYR A 168 5.51 23.40 12.16
CA TYR A 168 6.91 23.16 11.76
C TYR A 168 7.27 23.65 10.35
N LEU A 169 6.28 23.72 9.46
CA LEU A 169 6.44 24.01 8.03
C LEU A 169 5.61 25.22 7.59
N GLU A 170 4.86 25.85 8.49
CA GLU A 170 3.97 26.97 8.16
C GLU A 170 2.98 26.62 7.04
N GLU A 171 3.00 27.34 5.92
CA GLU A 171 2.20 27.01 4.72
C GLU A 171 3.02 26.30 3.63
N ASP A 172 4.23 25.84 3.96
CA ASP A 172 5.18 25.20 3.04
C ASP A 172 5.01 23.69 2.91
N PHE A 173 3.76 23.21 2.85
CA PHE A 173 3.52 21.78 2.68
C PHE A 173 2.24 21.47 1.90
N ASN A 174 2.24 20.30 1.27
CA ASN A 174 1.02 19.65 0.81
C ASN A 174 0.84 18.38 1.63
N LEU A 175 -0.34 18.18 2.22
CA LEU A 175 -0.71 16.99 2.98
C LEU A 175 -1.81 16.22 2.25
N TYR A 176 -1.56 14.94 2.04
CA TYR A 176 -2.54 13.94 1.63
C TYR A 176 -2.77 12.99 2.80
N CYS A 177 -4.03 12.68 3.10
CA CYS A 177 -4.43 11.75 4.14
C CYS A 177 -5.74 11.10 3.71
N GLU A 178 -5.64 9.88 3.20
CA GLU A 178 -6.73 9.17 2.50
C GLU A 178 -6.85 7.73 2.99
N PRO A 179 -8.02 7.06 2.85
CA PRO A 179 -8.17 5.67 3.24
C PRO A 179 -7.25 4.73 2.44
N VAL A 180 -6.71 3.70 3.10
CA VAL A 180 -5.90 2.66 2.43
C VAL A 180 -6.79 1.78 1.55
N GLN A 181 -6.59 1.85 0.23
CA GLN A 181 -7.32 1.04 -0.75
C GLN A 181 -6.74 -0.37 -0.90
N LEU A 182 -5.41 -0.50 -0.89
CA LEU A 182 -4.68 -1.76 -1.07
C LEU A 182 -3.48 -1.81 -0.12
N LYS A 183 -3.66 -2.41 1.06
CA LYS A 183 -2.65 -2.50 2.13
C LYS A 183 -1.35 -3.12 1.64
N GLY A 184 -1.43 -4.27 0.95
CA GLY A 184 -0.24 -4.94 0.42
C GLY A 184 0.57 -4.06 -0.54
N ALA A 185 -0.12 -3.29 -1.40
CA ALA A 185 0.53 -2.38 -2.33
C ALA A 185 1.15 -1.17 -1.63
N SER A 186 0.46 -0.61 -0.63
CA SER A 186 0.98 0.51 0.15
C SER A 186 2.22 0.12 0.96
N VAL A 187 2.18 -1.03 1.65
CA VAL A 187 3.37 -1.53 2.38
C VAL A 187 4.52 -1.79 1.42
N ASP A 188 4.26 -2.45 0.27
CA ASP A 188 5.28 -2.68 -0.76
C ASP A 188 5.88 -1.38 -1.29
N TYR A 189 5.09 -0.31 -1.41
CA TYR A 189 5.55 0.99 -1.84
C TYR A 189 6.55 1.58 -0.83
N LEU A 190 6.17 1.65 0.46
CA LEU A 190 7.00 2.25 1.52
C LEU A 190 8.34 1.53 1.70
N ILE A 191 8.38 0.20 1.55
CA ILE A 191 9.61 -0.58 1.77
C ILE A 191 10.51 -0.68 0.54
N LYS A 192 10.07 -0.20 -0.64
CA LYS A 192 10.75 -0.51 -1.90
C LYS A 192 12.14 0.11 -1.98
N ASN A 193 12.29 1.39 -1.66
CA ASN A 193 13.55 2.14 -1.68
C ASN A 193 13.48 3.39 -0.78
N PRO A 194 13.19 3.27 0.53
CA PRO A 194 13.21 4.42 1.41
C PRO A 194 14.66 4.91 1.58
N GLN A 195 14.85 6.23 1.66
CA GLN A 195 16.07 6.78 2.25
C GLN A 195 16.15 6.41 3.73
N LYS A 196 15.00 6.43 4.42
CA LYS A 196 14.88 5.93 5.78
C LYS A 196 13.51 5.33 6.05
N LEU A 197 13.51 4.15 6.69
CA LEU A 197 12.31 3.47 7.16
C LEU A 197 12.24 3.60 8.69
N ILE A 198 11.12 4.08 9.20
CA ILE A 198 10.87 4.30 10.64
C ILE A 198 9.60 3.52 11.01
N THR A 199 9.74 2.61 11.97
CA THR A 199 8.64 1.85 12.59
C THR A 199 8.22 2.49 13.89
#